data_AF-A0A4Y2UVY9-F1
#
_entry.id   AF-A0A4Y2UVY9-F1
#
_cell.length_a   1.000
_cell.length_b   1.000
_cell.length_c   1.000
_cell.angle_alpha   90.00
_cell.angle_beta   90.00
_cell.angle_gamma   90.00
#
_symmetry.space_group_name_H-M   'P 1'
#
loop_
_entity.id
_entity.type
_entity.pdbx_description
1 polymer ?
#
loop_
_entity_poly.entity_id
_entity_poly.type
_entity_poly.pdbx_seq_one_letter_code
_entity_poly.pdbx_strand_id
1 'polypeptide(L)'
;MAGRYKVTTCSIRNLIIEHFKDGKSVRTIGKLVKVSHLTVVAVIKRWELLGTVENALKSGAPHKLTPRNRSFIMHKIKKNPRLTSELEKRFAIKVNLKLLDELSDHMGTTIELPKENVSLKKEQESYV
;
A
#
# COMPACT_ATOMS: atom_id res chain seq x y z
N MET A 1 1.29 -20.30 9.72
CA MET A 1 0.04 -19.85 10.39
C MET A 1 -0.09 -18.34 10.20
N ALA A 2 -1.13 -17.87 9.50
CA ALA A 2 -1.42 -16.43 9.50
C ALA A 2 -1.85 -16.03 10.90
N GLY A 3 -0.97 -15.35 11.65
CA GLY A 3 -1.26 -14.90 13.01
C GLY A 3 -2.48 -13.97 12.98
N ARG A 4 -3.63 -14.45 13.49
CA ARG A 4 -4.84 -13.65 13.61
C ARG A 4 -4.69 -12.70 14.79
N TYR A 5 -3.97 -11.60 14.61
CA TYR A 5 -4.04 -10.49 15.56
C TYR A 5 -5.44 -9.89 15.48
N LYS A 6 -6.23 -10.01 16.56
CA LYS A 6 -7.56 -9.41 16.63
C LYS A 6 -7.39 -7.92 16.86
N VAL A 7 -7.50 -7.13 15.80
CA VAL A 7 -7.52 -5.66 15.92
C VAL A 7 -8.81 -5.25 16.62
N THR A 8 -8.69 -4.43 17.65
CA THR A 8 -9.85 -3.83 18.33
C THR A 8 -10.62 -2.96 17.35
N THR A 9 -11.95 -3.13 17.28
CA THR A 9 -12.80 -2.29 16.44
C THR A 9 -12.83 -0.86 16.97
N CYS A 10 -13.11 0.11 16.09
CA CYS A 10 -13.21 1.53 16.47
C CYS A 10 -14.28 1.75 17.55
N SER A 11 -15.42 1.05 17.43
CA SER A 11 -16.51 1.07 18.41
C SER A 11 -16.07 0.70 19.82
N ILE A 12 -15.28 -0.36 19.97
CA ILE A 12 -14.78 -0.81 21.27
C ILE A 12 -13.82 0.22 21.88
N ARG A 13 -12.98 0.86 21.06
CA ARG A 13 -12.08 1.91 21.55
C ARG A 13 -12.80 3.19 21.93
N ASN A 14 -13.86 3.57 21.23
CA ASN A 14 -14.71 4.70 21.60
C ASN A 14 -15.34 4.47 22.97
N LEU A 15 -15.92 3.29 23.22
CA LEU A 15 -16.47 2.91 24.54
C LEU A 15 -15.42 2.97 25.66
N ILE A 16 -14.19 2.55 25.38
CA ILE A 16 -13.07 2.67 26.34
C ILE A 16 -12.82 4.14 26.70
N ILE A 17 -12.83 5.04 25.72
CA ILE A 17 -12.53 6.46 25.92
C ILE A 17 -13.68 7.19 26.59
N GLU A 18 -14.93 6.87 26.25
CA GLU A 18 -16.11 7.38 26.95
C GLU A 18 -16.04 7.05 28.45
N HIS A 19 -15.82 5.77 28.79
CA HIS A 19 -15.69 5.36 30.18
C HIS A 19 -14.45 5.91 30.90
N PHE A 20 -13.38 6.18 30.15
CA PHE A 20 -12.21 6.87 30.71
C PHE A 20 -12.53 8.33 31.04
N LYS A 21 -13.27 9.04 30.16
CA LYS A 21 -13.77 10.40 30.42
C LYS A 21 -14.76 10.44 31.60
N ASP A 22 -15.53 9.39 31.80
CA ASP A 22 -16.39 9.20 32.99
C ASP A 22 -15.57 8.99 34.30
N GLY A 23 -14.24 8.90 34.23
CA GLY A 23 -13.36 8.71 35.40
C GLY A 23 -13.29 7.26 35.91
N LYS A 24 -13.73 6.26 35.12
CA LYS A 24 -13.70 4.86 35.57
C LYS A 24 -12.27 4.30 35.55
N SER A 25 -11.97 3.42 36.50
CA SER A 25 -10.66 2.76 36.55
C SER A 25 -10.43 1.85 35.32
N VAL A 26 -9.19 1.77 34.85
CA VAL A 26 -8.77 0.89 33.73
C VAL A 26 -9.23 -0.56 33.91
N ARG A 27 -9.17 -1.08 35.15
CA ARG A 27 -9.56 -2.46 35.46
C ARG A 27 -11.08 -2.65 35.35
N THR A 28 -11.86 -1.65 35.74
CA THR A 28 -13.32 -1.64 35.58
C THR A 28 -13.70 -1.58 34.10
N ILE A 29 -13.04 -0.71 33.32
CA ILE A 29 -13.27 -0.57 31.87
C ILE A 29 -13.00 -1.88 31.15
N GLY A 30 -11.86 -2.54 31.43
CA GLY A 30 -11.54 -3.82 30.82
C GLY A 30 -12.58 -4.91 31.06
N LYS A 31 -13.16 -4.95 32.28
CA LYS A 31 -14.26 -5.87 32.60
C LYS A 31 -15.55 -5.54 31.84
N LEU A 32 -15.94 -4.26 31.79
CA LEU A 32 -17.14 -3.80 31.09
C LEU A 32 -17.09 -4.10 29.59
N VAL A 33 -15.95 -3.79 28.96
CA VAL A 33 -15.78 -3.89 27.51
C VAL A 33 -15.26 -5.29 27.09
N LYS A 34 -14.98 -6.18 28.05
CA LYS A 34 -14.41 -7.52 27.85
C LYS A 34 -13.08 -7.50 27.08
N VAL A 35 -12.21 -6.55 27.45
CA VAL A 35 -10.90 -6.34 26.85
C VAL A 35 -9.83 -6.40 27.94
N SER A 36 -8.63 -6.89 27.60
CA SER A 36 -7.52 -6.96 28.55
C SER A 36 -7.14 -5.56 29.07
N HIS A 37 -6.70 -5.47 30.32
CA HIS A 37 -6.32 -4.17 30.90
C HIS A 37 -5.17 -3.51 30.11
N LEU A 38 -4.23 -4.31 29.57
CA LEU A 38 -3.10 -3.81 28.77
C LEU A 38 -3.57 -3.13 27.49
N THR A 39 -4.58 -3.70 26.84
CA THR A 39 -5.18 -3.10 25.65
C THR A 39 -5.89 -1.80 25.99
N VAL A 40 -6.59 -1.72 27.13
CA VAL A 40 -7.22 -0.48 27.60
C VAL A 40 -6.18 0.62 27.81
N VAL A 41 -5.08 0.32 28.51
CA VAL A 41 -3.95 1.25 28.71
C VAL A 41 -3.36 1.69 27.37
N ALA A 42 -3.15 0.76 26.44
CA ALA A 42 -2.59 1.07 25.13
C ALA A 42 -3.50 1.99 24.29
N VAL A 43 -4.82 1.83 24.41
CA VAL A 43 -5.81 2.70 23.74
C VAL A 43 -5.78 4.10 24.35
N ILE A 44 -5.80 4.21 25.68
CA ILE A 44 -5.76 5.51 26.38
C ILE A 44 -4.48 6.27 26.03
N LYS A 45 -3.30 5.64 26.17
CA LYS A 45 -2.01 6.26 25.82
C LYS A 45 -1.97 6.73 24.37
N ARG A 46 -2.50 5.92 23.44
CA ARG A 46 -2.55 6.30 22.02
C ARG A 46 -3.47 7.49 21.79
N TRP A 47 -4.61 7.53 22.46
CA TRP A 47 -5.56 8.64 22.39
C TRP A 47 -4.97 9.93 22.98
N GLU A 48 -4.26 9.87 24.12
CA GLU A 48 -3.57 11.02 24.69
C GLU A 48 -2.48 11.57 23.76
N LEU A 49 -1.77 10.70 23.02
CA LEU A 49 -0.71 11.10 22.10
C LEU A 49 -1.22 11.65 20.76
N LEU A 50 -2.24 11.04 20.17
CA LEU A 50 -2.70 11.35 18.81
C LEU A 50 -4.04 12.10 18.77
N GLY A 51 -4.80 12.13 19.86
CA GLY A 51 -6.15 12.68 19.92
C GLY A 51 -7.21 11.84 19.18
N THR A 52 -6.83 10.75 18.50
CA THR A 52 -7.71 9.97 17.64
C THR A 52 -7.91 8.54 18.13
N VAL A 53 -9.08 7.98 17.81
CA VAL A 53 -9.49 6.61 18.18
C VAL A 53 -9.39 5.65 16.99
N GLU A 54 -9.23 6.22 15.80
CA GLU A 54 -9.21 5.50 14.55
C GLU A 54 -8.01 4.56 14.44
N ASN A 55 -8.21 3.48 13.70
CA ASN A 55 -7.11 2.62 13.32
C ASN A 55 -6.22 3.35 12.32
N ALA A 56 -4.92 3.38 12.59
CA ALA A 56 -3.96 3.75 11.57
C ALA A 56 -4.18 2.86 10.34
N LEU A 57 -4.32 3.49 9.18
CA LEU A 57 -4.31 2.77 7.91
C LEU A 57 -3.00 1.97 7.85
N LYS A 58 -3.11 0.71 7.46
CA LYS A 58 -1.91 -0.10 7.24
C LYS A 58 -1.14 0.55 6.10
N SER A 59 0.13 0.87 6.36
CA SER A 59 1.03 1.21 5.27
C SER A 59 1.10 0.01 4.33
N GLY A 60 0.82 0.25 3.05
CA GLY A 60 0.96 -0.77 2.01
C GLY A 60 2.42 -1.18 1.85
N ALA A 61 2.65 -2.28 1.12
CA ALA A 61 4.00 -2.62 0.71
C ALA A 61 4.59 -1.47 -0.15
N PRO A 62 5.85 -1.07 0.08
CA PRO A 62 6.47 -0.06 -0.75
C PRO A 62 6.49 -0.54 -2.20
N HIS A 63 6.24 0.38 -3.13
CA HIS A 63 6.30 0.05 -4.55
C HIS A 63 7.74 -0.33 -4.95
N LYS A 64 7.91 -1.30 -5.86
CA LYS A 64 9.23 -1.75 -6.36
C LYS A 64 10.09 -0.64 -6.97
N LEU A 65 9.46 0.48 -7.35
CA LEU A 65 10.10 1.64 -7.95
C LEU A 65 9.85 2.84 -7.04
N THR A 66 10.92 3.56 -6.74
CA THR A 66 10.82 4.85 -6.05
C THR A 66 10.12 5.88 -6.94
N PRO A 67 9.49 6.92 -6.35
CA PRO A 67 8.90 8.02 -7.12
C PRO A 67 9.90 8.66 -8.10
N ARG A 68 11.16 8.81 -7.67
CA ARG A 68 12.24 9.35 -8.51
C ARG A 68 12.54 8.47 -9.74
N ASN A 69 12.61 7.16 -9.56
CA ASN A 69 12.85 6.23 -10.67
C ASN A 69 11.67 6.22 -11.63
N ARG A 70 10.42 6.28 -11.11
CA ARG A 70 9.21 6.44 -11.93
C ARG A 70 9.27 7.71 -12.78
N SER A 71 9.58 8.86 -12.18
CA SER A 71 9.71 10.13 -12.92
C SER A 71 10.85 10.12 -13.94
N PHE A 72 11.98 9.48 -13.62
CA PHE A 72 13.10 9.35 -14.55
C PHE A 72 12.73 8.49 -15.77
N ILE A 73 12.11 7.34 -15.53
CA ILE A 73 11.60 6.45 -16.58
C ILE A 73 10.58 7.20 -17.43
N MET A 74 9.63 7.89 -16.81
CA MET A 74 8.62 8.71 -17.49
C MET A 74 9.25 9.75 -18.42
N HIS A 75 10.23 10.51 -17.92
CA HIS A 75 10.92 11.54 -18.71
C HIS A 75 11.66 10.96 -19.92
N LYS A 76 12.28 9.79 -19.74
CA LYS A 76 13.01 9.11 -20.82
C LYS A 76 12.06 8.57 -21.90
N ILE A 77 10.94 7.97 -21.50
CA ILE A 77 9.89 7.49 -22.43
C ILE A 77 9.28 8.67 -23.19
N LYS A 78 8.96 9.77 -22.51
CA LYS A 78 8.41 10.98 -23.16
C LYS A 78 9.35 11.56 -24.23
N LYS A 79 10.67 11.54 -23.98
CA LYS A 79 11.65 12.02 -24.95
C LYS A 79 11.88 11.04 -26.09
N ASN A 80 11.96 9.75 -25.77
CA ASN A 80 12.24 8.68 -26.74
C ASN A 80 11.42 7.43 -26.36
N PRO A 81 10.24 7.22 -26.99
CA PRO A 81 9.31 6.15 -26.58
C PRO A 81 9.85 4.73 -26.81
N ARG A 82 10.91 4.55 -27.61
CA ARG A 82 11.51 3.26 -27.94
C ARG A 82 12.57 2.75 -26.95
N LEU A 83 12.94 3.54 -25.91
CA LEU A 83 14.06 3.21 -25.01
C LEU A 83 13.73 2.24 -23.85
N THR A 84 12.63 1.51 -23.95
CA THR A 84 12.12 0.66 -22.86
C THR A 84 13.10 -0.44 -22.44
N SER A 85 13.80 -1.07 -23.38
CA SER A 85 14.75 -2.17 -23.13
C SER A 85 16.05 -1.72 -22.44
N GLU A 86 16.47 -0.47 -22.62
CA GLU A 86 17.64 0.10 -21.95
C GLU A 86 17.34 0.42 -20.48
N LEU A 87 16.10 0.85 -20.20
CA LEU A 87 15.62 1.15 -18.84
C LEU A 87 15.48 -0.13 -17.99
N GLU A 88 15.02 -1.24 -18.59
CA GLU A 88 14.95 -2.56 -17.92
C GLU A 88 16.32 -3.03 -17.42
N LYS A 89 17.35 -2.93 -18.28
CA LYS A 89 18.72 -3.34 -17.94
C LYS A 89 19.31 -2.48 -16.81
N ARG A 90 19.07 -1.16 -16.86
CA ARG A 90 19.64 -0.21 -15.90
C ARG A 90 19.03 -0.30 -14.51
N PHE A 91 17.72 -0.52 -14.41
CA PHE A 91 17.05 -0.63 -13.12
C PHE A 91 16.98 -2.06 -12.59
N ALA A 92 17.49 -3.06 -13.35
CA ALA A 92 17.41 -4.49 -13.04
C ALA A 92 15.98 -4.94 -12.64
N ILE A 93 14.99 -4.26 -13.22
CA ILE A 93 13.57 -4.50 -12.98
C ILE A 93 13.03 -4.97 -14.33
N LYS A 94 12.37 -6.13 -14.34
CA LYS A 94 11.48 -6.51 -15.44
C LYS A 94 10.36 -5.47 -15.45
N VAL A 95 10.50 -4.44 -16.29
CA VAL A 95 9.51 -3.37 -16.40
C VAL A 95 8.28 -4.03 -16.98
N ASN A 96 7.33 -4.35 -16.12
CA ASN A 96 6.12 -5.04 -16.52
C ASN A 96 5.36 -4.13 -17.49
N LEU A 97 4.97 -4.63 -18.66
CA LEU A 97 4.26 -3.86 -19.68
C LEU A 97 3.01 -3.16 -19.10
N LYS A 98 2.34 -3.79 -18.11
CA LYS A 98 1.23 -3.17 -17.35
C LYS A 98 1.61 -1.91 -16.58
N LEU A 99 2.82 -1.85 -16.03
CA LEU A 99 3.32 -0.67 -15.31
C LEU A 99 3.62 0.47 -16.28
N LEU A 100 3.92 0.17 -17.55
CA LEU A 100 4.09 1.18 -18.59
C LEU A 100 2.74 1.68 -19.11
N ASP A 101 1.76 0.80 -19.31
CA ASP A 101 0.37 1.19 -19.64
C ASP A 101 -0.22 2.09 -18.53
N GLU A 102 -0.14 1.69 -17.26
CA GLU A 102 -0.63 2.53 -16.14
C GLU A 102 0.03 3.90 -16.09
N LEU A 103 1.33 3.98 -16.40
CA LEU A 103 2.06 5.24 -16.45
C LEU A 103 1.67 6.07 -17.70
N SER A 104 1.32 5.42 -18.80
CA SER A 104 0.93 6.06 -20.06
C SER A 104 -0.51 6.55 -20.06
N ASP A 105 -1.43 5.78 -19.48
CA ASP A 105 -2.85 6.10 -19.33
C ASP A 105 -3.05 7.35 -18.47
N HIS A 106 -2.23 7.52 -17.43
CA HIS A 106 -2.22 8.71 -16.59
C HIS A 106 -1.83 10.00 -17.35
N MET A 107 -1.17 9.86 -18.49
CA MET A 107 -0.62 10.95 -19.31
C MET A 107 -1.38 11.18 -20.62
N GLY A 108 -2.25 10.24 -21.04
CA GLY A 108 -2.93 10.28 -22.33
C GLY A 108 -2.00 10.08 -23.55
N THR A 109 -0.84 9.45 -23.35
CA THR A 109 0.14 9.16 -24.42
C THR A 109 0.06 7.70 -24.87
N THR A 110 0.24 7.43 -26.16
CA THR A 110 0.35 6.05 -26.69
C THR A 110 1.83 5.70 -26.85
N ILE A 111 2.33 4.73 -26.08
CA ILE A 111 3.68 4.19 -26.26
C ILE A 111 3.64 3.22 -27.44
N GLU A 112 4.34 3.53 -28.53
CA GLU A 112 4.56 2.57 -29.62
C GLU A 112 5.49 1.45 -29.10
N LEU A 113 4.89 0.29 -28.79
CA LEU A 113 5.65 -0.87 -28.35
C LEU A 113 6.68 -1.26 -29.44
N PRO A 114 7.96 -1.50 -29.07
CA PRO A 114 8.91 -2.04 -30.02
C PRO A 114 8.40 -3.37 -30.57
N LYS A 115 8.30 -3.45 -31.91
CA LYS A 115 7.71 -4.57 -32.66
C LYS A 115 8.37 -5.93 -32.36
N GLU A 116 9.54 -5.94 -31.73
CA GLU A 116 10.27 -7.15 -31.33
C GLU A 116 9.51 -7.99 -30.30
N ASN A 117 8.65 -7.39 -29.45
CA ASN A 117 7.81 -8.15 -28.51
C ASN A 117 6.51 -8.71 -29.14
N VAL A 118 6.16 -8.29 -30.36
CA VAL A 118 5.03 -8.86 -31.12
C VAL A 118 5.39 -10.25 -31.66
N SER A 119 6.66 -10.51 -31.93
CA SER A 119 7.13 -11.82 -32.41
C SER A 119 7.05 -12.89 -31.32
N LEU A 120 7.38 -12.55 -30.07
CA LEU A 120 7.31 -13.48 -28.93
C LEU A 120 5.86 -13.85 -28.54
N LYS A 121 4.87 -13.00 -28.84
CA LYS A 121 3.45 -13.35 -28.68
C LYS A 121 2.99 -14.37 -29.73
N LYS A 122 3.42 -14.22 -30.98
CA LYS A 122 3.09 -15.17 -32.06
C LYS A 122 3.73 -16.55 -31.85
N GLU A 123 4.92 -16.62 -31.26
CA GLU A 123 5.54 -17.90 -30.93
C GLU A 123 4.83 -18.62 -29.78
N GLN A 124 4.34 -17.89 -28.77
CA GLN A 124 3.57 -18.48 -27.66
C GLN A 124 2.13 -18.88 -28.03
N GLU A 125 1.53 -18.26 -29.05
CA GLU A 125 0.21 -18.65 -29.58
C GLU A 125 0.28 -19.82 -30.57
N SER A 126 1.47 -20.23 -31.03
CA SER A 126 1.64 -21.38 -31.96
C SER A 126 1.80 -22.74 -31.26
N TYR A 127 1.81 -22.76 -29.93
CA TYR A 127 1.89 -23.97 -29.09
C TYR A 127 0.61 -24.18 -28.24
N VAL A 128 -0.55 -23.88 -28.82
CA VAL A 128 -1.86 -24.37 -28.34
C VAL A 128 -2.56 -25.05 -29.50
#